data_AF-A0A5C6SGW8-F1
#
_entry.id   AF-A0A5C6SGW8-F1
#
_cell.length_a   1.000
_cell.length_b   1.000
_cell.length_c   1.000
_cell.angle_alpha   90.00
_cell.angle_beta   90.00
_cell.angle_gamma   90.00
#
_symmetry.space_group_name_H-M   'P 1'
#
loop_
_entity.id
_entity.type
_entity.pdbx_description
1 polymer ?
#
loop_
_entity_poly.entity_id
_entity_poly.type
_entity_poly.pdbx_seq_one_letter_code
_entity_poly.pdbx_strand_id
1 'polypeptide(L)'
;MSAKHAERTISYASPEDWDSWSNEFKKLAHAYDLWQYIDLTDRIRWPQRPELPEIRDYPRQADPDDPDSGIMMPGSDYVPPRRIGELTSEGRAEYEHDIRIYSLKETAYRETKKQEQKLVEFVLKTVSATYQKTSCVTGDRLDKWYQELRRSGVVYNERL
;
A
#
# COMPACT_ATOMS: atom_id res chain seq x y z
N MET A 1 45.89 -16.91 -10.39
CA MET A 1 44.98 -16.07 -11.19
C MET A 1 43.57 -16.28 -10.65
N SER A 2 43.08 -15.38 -9.78
CA SER A 2 41.71 -15.48 -9.24
C SER A 2 40.76 -14.66 -10.11
N ALA A 3 39.73 -15.33 -10.61
CA ALA A 3 38.65 -14.73 -11.39
C ALA A 3 38.04 -13.55 -10.62
N LYS A 4 38.13 -12.36 -11.23
CA LYS A 4 37.32 -11.21 -10.82
C LYS A 4 35.86 -11.63 -10.96
N HIS A 5 35.17 -11.84 -9.83
CA HIS A 5 33.71 -11.79 -9.83
C HIS A 5 33.36 -10.37 -10.26
N ALA A 6 33.08 -10.18 -11.55
CA ALA A 6 32.45 -8.97 -12.01
C ALA A 6 31.11 -8.91 -11.28
N GLU A 7 30.98 -7.97 -10.34
CA GLU A 7 29.68 -7.55 -9.85
C GLU A 7 28.87 -7.16 -11.09
N ARG A 8 28.05 -8.08 -11.61
CA ARG A 8 27.12 -7.75 -12.69
C ARG A 8 26.15 -6.76 -12.10
N THR A 9 26.36 -5.49 -12.40
CA THR A 9 25.42 -4.42 -12.09
C THR A 9 24.11 -4.79 -12.80
N ILE A 10 23.10 -5.17 -12.02
CA ILE A 10 21.76 -5.48 -12.55
C ILE A 10 21.24 -4.22 -13.23
N SER A 11 20.94 -4.32 -14.51
CA SER A 11 20.34 -3.23 -15.29
C SER A 11 19.37 -3.78 -16.32
N TYR A 12 18.36 -2.99 -16.68
CA TYR A 12 17.41 -3.29 -17.75
C TYR A 12 17.50 -2.18 -18.81
N ALA A 13 18.43 -2.36 -19.74
CA ALA A 13 18.71 -1.41 -20.82
C ALA A 13 18.26 -1.92 -22.19
N SER A 14 18.12 -3.23 -22.32
CA SER A 14 17.68 -3.92 -23.53
C SER A 14 16.71 -5.06 -23.18
N PRO A 15 15.94 -5.56 -24.16
CA PRO A 15 15.06 -6.71 -23.94
C PRO A 15 15.79 -7.96 -23.44
N GLU A 16 17.05 -8.17 -23.84
CA GLU A 16 17.89 -9.31 -23.44
C GLU A 16 18.18 -9.32 -21.93
N ASP A 17 18.14 -8.15 -21.29
CA ASP A 17 18.35 -8.02 -19.85
C ASP A 17 17.14 -8.46 -19.01
N TRP A 18 15.98 -8.67 -19.66
CA TRP A 18 14.70 -8.91 -18.99
C TRP A 18 14.76 -10.07 -17.99
N ASP A 19 15.25 -11.23 -18.40
CA ASP A 19 15.20 -12.43 -17.55
C ASP A 19 16.05 -12.26 -16.29
N SER A 20 17.25 -11.70 -16.43
CA SER A 20 18.14 -11.43 -15.29
C SER A 20 17.54 -10.37 -14.36
N TRP A 21 17.04 -9.26 -14.92
CA TRP A 21 16.46 -8.17 -14.14
C TRP A 21 15.17 -8.59 -13.43
N SER A 22 14.28 -9.29 -14.14
CA SER A 22 13.00 -9.80 -13.64
C SER A 22 13.18 -10.80 -12.51
N ASN A 23 14.21 -11.65 -12.58
CA ASN A 23 14.55 -12.58 -11.50
C ASN A 23 14.98 -11.84 -10.23
N GLU A 24 15.84 -10.84 -10.34
CA GLU A 24 16.26 -10.04 -9.17
C GLU A 24 15.12 -9.20 -8.60
N PHE A 25 14.31 -8.58 -9.47
CA PHE A 25 13.10 -7.88 -9.06
C PHE A 25 12.16 -8.78 -8.26
N LYS A 26 11.90 -10.01 -8.75
CA LYS A 26 11.09 -11.02 -8.06
C LYS A 26 11.66 -11.40 -6.70
N LYS A 27 12.97 -11.68 -6.63
CA LYS A 27 13.64 -11.99 -5.35
C LYS A 27 13.45 -10.89 -4.32
N LEU A 28 13.65 -9.64 -4.72
CA LEU A 28 13.43 -8.48 -3.84
C LEU A 28 11.96 -8.34 -3.46
N ALA A 29 11.04 -8.47 -4.41
CA ALA A 29 9.61 -8.41 -4.17
C ALA A 29 9.13 -9.49 -3.18
N HIS A 30 9.65 -10.72 -3.27
CA HIS A 30 9.39 -11.78 -2.28
C HIS A 30 10.02 -11.46 -0.92
N ALA A 31 11.27 -10.99 -0.88
CA ALA A 31 11.94 -10.62 0.37
C ALA A 31 11.22 -9.48 1.12
N TYR A 32 10.49 -8.64 0.39
CA TYR A 32 9.68 -7.54 0.91
C TYR A 32 8.20 -7.88 1.10
N ASP A 33 7.79 -9.13 0.84
CA ASP A 33 6.40 -9.58 0.90
C ASP A 33 5.43 -8.78 0.01
N LEU A 34 5.96 -8.27 -1.12
CA LEU A 34 5.22 -7.45 -2.10
C LEU A 34 4.80 -8.23 -3.34
N TRP A 35 5.42 -9.40 -3.61
CA TRP A 35 5.16 -10.15 -4.84
C TRP A 35 3.67 -10.47 -5.03
N GLN A 36 2.98 -10.81 -3.94
CA GLN A 36 1.53 -11.10 -3.93
C GLN A 36 0.65 -9.97 -4.47
N TYR A 37 1.11 -8.71 -4.44
CA TYR A 37 0.38 -7.55 -4.97
C TYR A 37 0.82 -7.16 -6.38
N ILE A 38 1.95 -7.70 -6.85
CA ILE A 38 2.56 -7.40 -8.15
C ILE A 38 2.24 -8.50 -9.16
N ASP A 39 2.15 -9.74 -8.70
CA ASP A 39 1.83 -10.87 -9.56
C ASP A 39 0.43 -10.69 -10.16
N LEU A 40 0.33 -10.92 -11.46
CA LEU A 40 -0.92 -10.74 -12.20
C LEU A 40 -1.84 -11.97 -12.07
N THR A 41 -1.32 -13.09 -11.58
CA THR A 41 -2.11 -14.29 -11.30
C THR A 41 -2.92 -14.14 -10.02
N ASP A 42 -2.33 -13.55 -9.00
CA ASP A 42 -2.96 -13.31 -7.71
C ASP A 42 -3.55 -11.91 -7.70
N ARG A 43 -4.88 -11.79 -7.84
CA ARG A 43 -5.59 -10.51 -7.82
C ARG A 43 -5.73 -9.92 -6.42
N ILE A 44 -4.68 -10.01 -5.61
CA ILE A 44 -4.67 -9.46 -4.26
C ILE A 44 -4.56 -7.95 -4.39
N ARG A 45 -5.52 -7.26 -3.76
CA ARG A 45 -5.49 -5.80 -3.74
C ARG A 45 -4.36 -5.33 -2.84
N TRP A 46 -3.59 -4.39 -3.36
CA TRP A 46 -2.60 -3.69 -2.57
C TRP A 46 -3.20 -3.09 -1.29
N PRO A 47 -2.40 -3.02 -0.20
CA PRO A 47 -2.84 -2.41 1.03
C PRO A 47 -3.26 -0.96 0.83
N GLN A 48 -4.39 -0.61 1.46
CA GLN A 48 -4.92 0.74 1.51
C GLN A 48 -4.61 1.36 2.86
N ARG A 49 -4.52 2.69 2.86
CA ARG A 49 -4.39 3.42 4.13
C ARG A 49 -5.66 3.17 4.95
N PRO A 50 -5.54 2.76 6.22
CA PRO A 50 -6.71 2.59 7.07
C PRO A 50 -7.38 3.94 7.34
N GLU A 51 -8.69 3.91 7.53
CA GLU A 51 -9.47 5.09 7.90
C GLU A 51 -9.39 5.29 9.42
N LEU A 52 -9.22 6.55 9.83
CA LEU A 52 -9.20 6.90 11.24
C LEU A 52 -10.63 6.80 11.79
N PRO A 53 -10.86 6.08 12.90
CA PRO A 53 -12.17 6.04 13.53
C PRO A 53 -12.63 7.44 13.92
N GLU A 54 -13.85 7.83 13.54
CA GLU A 54 -14.39 9.14 13.88
C GLU A 54 -15.20 9.07 15.18
N ILE A 55 -14.92 9.97 16.13
CA ILE A 55 -15.60 10.01 17.44
C ILE A 55 -17.13 10.07 17.31
N ARG A 56 -17.64 10.69 16.24
CA ARG A 56 -19.08 10.86 15.96
C ARG A 56 -19.82 9.55 15.69
N ASP A 57 -19.10 8.47 15.36
CA ASP A 57 -19.69 7.17 15.04
C ASP A 57 -20.00 6.35 16.30
N TYR A 58 -19.63 6.86 17.48
CA TYR A 58 -19.75 6.16 18.76
C TYR A 58 -20.90 6.73 19.62
N PRO A 59 -21.52 5.91 20.48
CA PRO A 59 -22.64 6.34 21.30
C PRO A 59 -22.32 7.50 22.24
N ARG A 60 -23.18 8.52 22.23
CA ARG A 60 -23.10 9.70 23.11
C ARG A 60 -23.80 9.44 24.45
N GLN A 61 -23.29 10.03 25.53
CA GLN A 61 -24.01 10.11 26.80
C GLN A 61 -25.25 11.00 26.67
N ALA A 62 -26.34 10.59 27.29
CA ALA A 62 -27.50 11.46 27.45
C ALA A 62 -27.14 12.64 28.35
N ASP A 63 -27.64 13.81 28.00
CA ASP A 63 -27.57 14.99 28.85
C ASP A 63 -28.46 14.75 30.09
N PRO A 64 -27.97 14.99 31.32
CA PRO A 64 -28.81 14.89 32.51
C PRO A 64 -30.08 15.75 32.46
N ASP A 65 -30.06 16.86 31.73
CA ASP A 65 -31.23 17.75 31.55
C ASP A 65 -32.12 17.35 30.35
N ASP A 66 -31.61 16.49 29.46
CA ASP A 66 -32.32 15.97 28.28
C ASP A 66 -31.95 14.49 28.03
N PRO A 67 -32.71 13.53 28.58
CA PRO A 67 -32.41 12.11 28.45
C PRO A 67 -32.52 11.58 27.01
N ASP A 68 -33.25 12.27 26.13
CA ASP A 68 -33.44 11.88 24.73
C ASP A 68 -32.30 12.34 23.82
N SER A 69 -31.45 13.27 24.30
CA SER A 69 -30.28 13.79 23.56
C SER A 69 -29.20 12.75 23.23
N GLY A 70 -29.21 11.60 23.91
CA GLY A 70 -28.30 10.48 23.66
C GLY A 70 -28.77 9.53 22.56
N ILE A 71 -30.03 9.64 22.11
CA ILE A 71 -30.66 8.68 21.20
C ILE A 71 -30.87 9.33 19.82
N MET A 72 -30.28 8.74 18.78
CA MET A 72 -30.61 9.12 17.40
C MET A 72 -32.03 8.66 17.06
N MET A 73 -33.01 9.56 17.21
CA MET A 73 -34.39 9.35 16.76
C MET A 73 -34.78 10.31 15.62
N PRO A 74 -35.65 9.90 14.69
CA PRO A 74 -36.18 10.81 13.66
C PRO A 74 -36.92 11.99 14.31
N GLY A 75 -36.43 13.22 14.11
CA GLY A 75 -37.00 14.43 14.70
C GLY A 75 -36.36 14.89 16.02
N SER A 76 -35.31 14.21 16.49
CA SER A 76 -34.47 14.63 17.62
C SER A 76 -33.42 15.66 17.18
N ASP A 77 -33.12 16.65 18.05
CA ASP A 77 -31.99 17.59 17.92
C ASP A 77 -30.65 16.90 18.24
N TYR A 78 -30.47 15.66 17.75
CA TYR A 78 -29.30 14.85 18.05
C TYR A 78 -28.02 15.57 17.61
N VAL A 79 -27.13 15.82 18.57
CA VAL A 79 -25.80 16.37 18.32
C VAL A 79 -24.77 15.23 18.44
N PRO A 80 -24.08 14.85 17.35
CA PRO A 80 -23.05 13.84 17.42
C PRO A 80 -21.91 14.23 18.38
N PRO A 81 -21.31 13.26 19.08
CA PRO A 81 -20.23 13.52 20.00
C PRO A 81 -19.01 14.08 19.27
N ARG A 82 -18.38 15.09 19.87
CA ARG A 82 -17.19 15.77 19.33
C ARG A 82 -15.93 15.47 20.12
N ARG A 83 -16.08 14.94 21.34
CA ARG A 83 -15.00 14.67 22.29
C ARG A 83 -15.25 13.35 23.00
N ILE A 84 -14.18 12.67 23.40
CA ILE A 84 -14.23 11.37 24.10
C ILE A 84 -15.06 11.46 25.40
N GLY A 85 -15.04 12.62 26.07
CA GLY A 85 -15.83 12.84 27.29
C GLY A 85 -17.34 12.84 27.09
N GLU A 86 -17.82 13.02 25.86
CA GLU A 86 -19.24 13.00 25.49
C GLU A 86 -19.73 11.59 25.17
N LEU A 87 -18.83 10.60 25.08
CA LEU A 87 -19.16 9.21 24.76
C LEU A 87 -19.60 8.42 26.00
N THR A 88 -20.50 7.45 25.80
CA THR A 88 -20.84 6.49 26.85
C THR A 88 -19.61 5.70 27.28
N SER A 89 -19.66 5.03 28.44
CA SER A 89 -18.56 4.15 28.85
C SER A 89 -18.28 3.05 27.83
N GLU A 90 -19.33 2.52 27.21
CA GLU A 90 -19.24 1.54 26.11
C GLU A 90 -18.64 2.18 24.85
N GLY A 91 -19.16 3.33 24.41
CA GLY A 91 -18.64 4.04 23.23
C GLY A 91 -17.20 4.48 23.37
N ARG A 92 -16.74 4.84 24.59
CA ARG A 92 -15.32 5.07 24.87
C ARG A 92 -14.49 3.81 24.70
N ALA A 93 -14.95 2.67 25.23
CA ALA A 93 -14.23 1.40 25.14
C ALA A 93 -14.13 0.91 23.68
N GLU A 94 -15.21 1.06 22.91
CA GLU A 94 -15.23 0.76 21.47
C GLU A 94 -14.27 1.67 20.69
N TYR A 95 -14.35 3.00 20.91
CA TYR A 95 -13.44 3.95 20.25
C TYR A 95 -11.97 3.66 20.56
N GLU A 96 -11.63 3.37 21.83
CA GLU A 96 -10.27 2.99 22.20
C GLU A 96 -9.82 1.69 21.55
N HIS A 97 -10.70 0.70 21.46
CA HIS A 97 -10.42 -0.55 20.77
C HIS A 97 -10.16 -0.34 19.28
N ASP A 98 -10.99 0.45 18.60
CA ASP A 98 -10.87 0.72 17.18
C ASP A 98 -9.66 1.60 16.87
N ILE A 99 -9.31 2.54 17.75
CA ILE A 99 -8.05 3.28 17.66
C ILE A 99 -6.83 2.36 17.78
N ARG A 100 -6.88 1.33 18.63
CA ARG A 100 -5.81 0.32 18.71
C ARG A 100 -5.70 -0.48 17.41
N ILE A 101 -6.83 -0.92 16.85
CA ILE A 101 -6.85 -1.63 15.56
C ILE A 101 -6.32 -0.73 14.44
N TYR A 102 -6.77 0.52 14.37
CA TYR A 102 -6.27 1.51 13.42
C TYR A 102 -4.76 1.68 13.53
N SER A 103 -4.24 1.85 14.74
CA SER A 103 -2.79 2.03 14.97
C SER A 103 -1.97 0.84 14.48
N LEU A 104 -2.47 -0.39 14.70
CA LEU A 104 -1.85 -1.61 14.18
C LEU A 104 -1.86 -1.63 12.64
N LYS A 105 -3.01 -1.36 12.03
CA LYS A 105 -3.17 -1.31 10.56
C LYS A 105 -2.32 -0.21 9.92
N GLU A 106 -2.24 0.96 10.53
CA GLU A 106 -1.46 2.11 10.03
C GLU A 106 0.03 1.80 10.11
N THR A 107 0.49 1.12 11.17
CA THR A 107 1.88 0.66 11.29
C THR A 107 2.21 -0.35 10.19
N ALA A 108 1.35 -1.34 9.96
CA ALA A 108 1.53 -2.32 8.89
C ALA A 108 1.57 -1.64 7.50
N TYR A 109 0.61 -0.73 7.24
CA TYR A 109 0.56 0.05 5.99
C TYR A 109 1.83 0.87 5.75
N ARG A 110 2.33 1.57 6.78
CA ARG A 110 3.58 2.36 6.68
C ARG A 110 4.79 1.49 6.39
N GLU A 111 4.89 0.32 7.02
CA GLU A 111 5.98 -0.60 6.76
C GLU A 111 5.91 -1.13 5.33
N THR A 112 4.72 -1.55 4.84
CA THR A 112 4.55 -1.92 3.43
C THR A 112 4.96 -0.80 2.50
N LYS A 113 4.55 0.45 2.77
CA LYS A 113 4.92 1.62 1.95
C LYS A 113 6.43 1.86 1.92
N LYS A 114 7.12 1.63 3.03
CA LYS A 114 8.58 1.72 3.09
C LYS A 114 9.25 0.64 2.24
N GLN A 115 8.73 -0.58 2.26
CA GLN A 115 9.26 -1.66 1.41
C GLN A 115 8.95 -1.42 -0.07
N GLU A 116 7.75 -0.91 -0.39
CA GLU A 116 7.35 -0.49 -1.74
C GLU A 116 8.34 0.55 -2.29
N GLN A 117 8.71 1.55 -1.47
CA GLN A 117 9.68 2.58 -1.84
C GLN A 117 11.05 2.00 -2.20
N LYS A 118 11.53 0.97 -1.49
CA LYS A 118 12.81 0.32 -1.83
C LYS A 118 12.76 -0.36 -3.20
N LEU A 119 11.63 -0.99 -3.53
CA LEU A 119 11.45 -1.64 -4.82
C LEU A 119 11.30 -0.62 -5.95
N VAL A 120 10.61 0.50 -5.70
CA VAL A 120 10.59 1.68 -6.60
C VAL A 120 12.00 2.19 -6.86
N GLU A 121 12.79 2.42 -5.81
CA GLU A 121 14.18 2.87 -5.96
C GLU A 121 15.03 1.89 -6.76
N PHE A 122 14.85 0.58 -6.53
CA PHE A 122 15.52 -0.45 -7.32
C PHE A 122 15.17 -0.32 -8.81
N VAL A 123 13.88 -0.20 -9.15
CA VAL A 123 13.44 0.00 -10.55
C VAL A 123 14.07 1.26 -11.14
N LEU A 124 14.01 2.40 -10.44
CA LEU A 124 14.53 3.67 -10.94
C LEU A 124 16.06 3.70 -11.07
N LYS A 125 16.79 2.89 -10.29
CA LYS A 125 18.26 2.77 -10.38
C LYS A 125 18.71 1.81 -11.47
N THR A 126 17.92 0.80 -11.79
CA THR A 126 18.35 -0.33 -12.64
C THR A 126 17.72 -0.30 -14.04
N VAL A 127 16.54 0.28 -14.21
CA VAL A 127 15.89 0.41 -15.53
C VAL A 127 16.44 1.62 -16.28
N SER A 128 16.70 1.50 -17.58
CA SER A 128 17.19 2.62 -18.39
C SER A 128 16.18 3.76 -18.49
N ALA A 129 16.67 4.99 -18.68
CA ALA A 129 15.81 6.18 -18.76
C ALA A 129 14.75 6.09 -19.89
N THR A 130 15.04 5.36 -20.97
CA THR A 130 14.08 5.13 -22.07
C THR A 130 12.88 4.34 -21.58
N TYR A 131 13.12 3.19 -20.93
CA TYR A 131 12.04 2.35 -20.40
C TYR A 131 11.33 3.01 -19.21
N GLN A 132 12.02 3.80 -18.39
CA GLN A 132 11.35 4.55 -17.33
C GLN A 132 10.31 5.52 -17.90
N LYS A 133 10.63 6.22 -19.00
CA LYS A 133 9.71 7.17 -19.64
C LYS A 133 8.47 6.50 -20.25
N THR A 134 8.61 5.29 -20.77
CA THR A 134 7.51 4.59 -21.45
C THR A 134 6.70 3.67 -20.52
N SER A 135 7.35 3.08 -19.52
CA SER A 135 6.81 1.96 -18.74
C SER A 135 6.62 2.29 -17.25
N CYS A 136 7.30 3.32 -16.72
CA CYS A 136 7.21 3.72 -15.31
C CYS A 136 6.47 5.06 -15.16
N VAL A 137 5.20 5.11 -15.56
CA VAL A 137 4.37 6.32 -15.52
C VAL A 137 4.14 6.78 -14.09
N THR A 138 4.27 8.09 -13.84
CA THR A 138 4.02 8.68 -12.52
C THR A 138 2.56 8.48 -12.10
N GLY A 139 2.33 8.01 -10.88
CA GLY A 139 1.00 7.71 -10.35
C GLY A 139 0.53 6.27 -10.60
N ASP A 140 1.17 5.55 -11.51
CA ASP A 140 0.98 4.11 -11.62
C ASP A 140 1.74 3.36 -10.52
N ARG A 141 1.32 2.12 -10.30
CA ARG A 141 1.82 1.22 -9.27
C ARG A 141 2.84 0.23 -9.84
N LEU A 142 3.59 -0.41 -8.95
CA LEU A 142 4.64 -1.37 -9.32
C LEU A 142 4.13 -2.57 -10.13
N ASP A 143 2.88 -3.02 -9.93
CA ASP A 143 2.26 -4.08 -10.74
C ASP A 143 2.15 -3.68 -12.21
N LYS A 144 1.68 -2.46 -12.47
CA LYS A 144 1.59 -1.91 -13.82
C LYS A 144 2.97 -1.68 -14.43
N TRP A 145 3.90 -1.08 -13.66
CA TRP A 145 5.26 -0.87 -14.13
C TRP A 145 5.92 -2.19 -14.53
N TYR A 146 5.80 -3.21 -13.69
CA TYR A 146 6.34 -4.55 -13.97
C TYR A 146 5.70 -5.16 -15.23
N GLN A 147 4.38 -4.98 -15.42
CA GLN A 147 3.68 -5.45 -16.61
C GLN A 147 4.16 -4.77 -17.90
N GLU A 148 4.33 -3.45 -17.89
CA GLU A 148 4.79 -2.70 -19.07
C GLU A 148 6.26 -2.97 -19.40
N LEU A 149 7.10 -3.13 -18.38
CA LEU A 149 8.50 -3.56 -18.55
C LEU A 149 8.54 -4.98 -19.14
N ARG A 150 7.69 -5.90 -18.66
CA ARG A 150 7.57 -7.24 -19.24
C ARG A 150 7.18 -7.20 -20.71
N ARG A 151 6.20 -6.37 -21.08
CA ARG A 151 5.76 -6.20 -22.48
C ARG A 151 6.92 -5.75 -23.36
N SER A 152 7.69 -4.78 -22.88
CA SER A 152 8.85 -4.25 -23.59
C SER A 152 9.94 -5.31 -23.82
N GLY A 153 10.11 -6.24 -22.87
CA GLY A 153 11.00 -7.40 -23.03
C GLY A 153 10.48 -8.44 -24.04
N VAL A 154 9.17 -8.70 -24.06
CA VAL A 154 8.55 -9.73 -24.92
C VAL A 154 8.56 -9.35 -26.41
N VAL A 155 8.44 -8.05 -26.76
CA VAL A 155 8.44 -7.59 -28.17
C VAL A 155 9.70 -8.01 -28.95
N TYR A 156 10.80 -8.38 -28.28
CA TYR A 156 12.00 -8.92 -28.93
C TYR A 156 11.92 -10.43 -29.21
N ASN A 157 11.31 -11.22 -28.31
CA ASN A 157 11.22 -12.68 -28.47
C ASN A 157 10.32 -13.12 -29.64
N GLU A 158 9.40 -12.26 -30.11
CA GLU A 158 8.54 -12.54 -31.27
C GLU A 158 9.15 -12.08 -32.61
N ARG A 159 10.31 -11.42 -32.59
CA ARG A 159 11.01 -10.91 -33.79
C ARG A 159 12.25 -11.73 -34.16
N LEU A 160 12.53 -12.81 -33.43
CA LEU A 160 13.54 -13.84 -33.70
C LEU A 160 12.89 -15.09 -34.27
#